data_AF-A0A9D2Q0I5-F1
#
_entry.id   AF-A0A9D2Q0I5-F1
#
_cell.length_a   1.000
_cell.length_b   1.000
_cell.length_c   1.000
_cell.angle_alpha   90.00
_cell.angle_beta   90.00
_cell.angle_gamma   90.00
#
_symmetry.space_group_name_H-M   'P 1'
#
loop_
_entity.id
_entity.type
_entity.pdbx_description
1 polymer ?
#
loop_
_entity_poly.entity_id
_entity_poly.type
_entity_poly.pdbx_seq_one_letter_code
_entity_poly.pdbx_strand_id
1 'polypeptide(L)' 'VMGLTLLSICIMAAIVGGLMPLLAKRIGADPAVFSNPFISTFCDATGLIIYFTIATVVLGL' A
#
# COMPACT_ATOMS: atom_id res chain seq x y z
N VAL A 1 15.39 -6.32 -8.88
CA VAL A 1 14.53 -5.17 -8.53
C VAL A 1 13.05 -5.54 -8.66
N MET A 2 12.51 -5.74 -9.87
CA MET A 2 11.06 -5.95 -10.11
C MET A 2 10.38 -7.06 -9.29
N GLY A 3 11.00 -8.24 -9.18
CA GLY A 3 10.43 -9.35 -8.40
C GLY A 3 10.38 -9.06 -6.89
N LEU A 4 11.42 -8.40 -6.37
CA LEU A 4 11.50 -8.02 -4.95
C LEU A 4 10.46 -6.94 -4.62
N THR A 5 10.34 -5.94 -5.50
CA THR A 5 9.34 -4.86 -5.37
C THR A 5 7.92 -5.41 -5.43
N LEU A 6 7.61 -6.31 -6.37
CA LEU A 6 6.27 -6.90 -6.47
C LEU A 6 5.91 -7.70 -5.21
N LEU A 7 6.84 -8.51 -4.69
CA LEU A 7 6.60 -9.27 -3.47
C LEU A 7 6.31 -8.34 -2.28
N SER A 8 7.12 -7.29 -2.09
CA SER A 8 6.93 -6.31 -1.02
C SER A 8 5.61 -5.55 -1.15
N ILE A 9 5.24 -5.12 -2.36
CA ILE A 9 3.99 -4.40 -2.62
C ILE A 9 2.78 -5.30 -2.36
N CYS A 10 2.81 -6.56 -2.79
CA CYS A 10 1.70 -7.49 -2.57
C CYS A 10 1.42 -7.73 -1.08
N ILE A 11 2.47 -7.90 -0.27
CA ILE A 11 2.32 -8.08 1.18
C ILE A 11 1.75 -6.80 1.81
N MET A 12 2.29 -5.63 1.44
CA MET A 12 1.81 -4.33 1.92
C MET A 12 0.33 -4.12 1.56
N ALA A 13 -0.05 -4.37 0.31
CA ALA A 13 -1.40 -4.18 -0.19
C ALA A 13 -2.41 -5.09 0.53
N ALA A 14 -2.05 -6.34 0.84
CA ALA A 14 -2.89 -7.24 1.62
C ALA A 14 -3.12 -6.72 3.05
N ILE A 15 -2.08 -6.19 3.69
CA ILE A 15 -2.18 -5.61 5.04
C ILE A 15 -3.07 -4.37 5.02
N VAL A 16 -2.82 -3.43 4.11
CA VAL A 16 -3.59 -2.19 3.98
C VAL A 16 -5.05 -2.49 3.64
N GLY A 17 -5.29 -3.41 2.70
CA GLY A 17 -6.63 -3.84 2.29
C GLY A 17 -7.48 -4.37 3.46
N GLY A 18 -6.85 -5.09 4.39
CA GLY A 18 -7.51 -5.58 5.60
C GLY A 18 -7.60 -4.53 6.72
N LEU A 19 -6.58 -3.70 6.91
CA LEU A 19 -6.53 -2.73 8.01
C LEU A 19 -7.40 -1.49 7.78
N MET A 20 -7.47 -0.97 6.56
CA MET A 20 -8.18 0.28 6.25
C MET A 20 -9.65 0.26 6.65
N PRO A 21 -10.43 -0.80 6.32
CA PRO A 21 -11.83 -0.89 6.73
C PRO A 21 -12.01 -0.96 8.25
N LEU A 22 -11.10 -1.64 8.96
CA LEU A 22 -11.12 -1.72 10.43
C LEU A 22 -10.80 -0.36 11.06
N LEU A 23 -9.81 0.35 10.53
CA LEU A 23 -9.44 1.70 10.97
C LEU A 23 -10.57 2.70 10.71
N ALA A 24 -11.18 2.66 9.53
CA ALA A 24 -12.34 3.49 9.18
C ALA A 24 -13.49 3.29 10.18
N LYS A 25 -13.83 2.03 10.47
CA LYS A 25 -14.85 1.69 11.48
C LYS A 25 -14.48 2.18 12.88
N ARG A 26 -13.20 2.13 13.27
CA ARG A 26 -12.68 2.61 14.57
C ARG A 26 -12.81 4.12 14.73
N ILE A 27 -12.61 4.89 13.68
CA ILE A 27 -12.69 6.37 13.71
C ILE A 27 -14.12 6.88 13.44
N GLY A 28 -15.11 5.98 13.32
CA GLY A 28 -16.50 6.34 13.03
C GLY A 28 -16.76 6.76 11.58
N ALA A 29 -15.80 6.52 10.69
CA ALA A 29 -15.93 6.78 9.26
C ALA A 29 -16.56 5.59 8.53
N ASP A 30 -17.36 5.85 7.50
CA ASP A 30 -18.05 4.81 6.75
C ASP A 30 -17.04 3.98 5.90
N PRO A 31 -16.83 2.69 6.20
CA PRO A 31 -15.89 1.86 5.46
C PRO A 31 -16.23 1.73 3.98
N ALA A 32 -17.48 1.93 3.56
CA ALA A 32 -17.87 1.89 2.14
C ALA A 32 -17.27 3.05 1.32
N VAL A 33 -17.02 4.19 1.96
CA VAL A 33 -16.44 5.38 1.32
C VAL A 33 -14.92 5.27 1.22
N PHE A 34 -14.30 4.58 2.19
CA PHE A 34 -12.84 4.39 2.25
C PHE A 34 -12.34 3.14 1.52
N SER A 35 -13.21 2.20 1.13
CA SER A 35 -12.75 0.87 0.70
C SER A 35 -12.19 0.82 -0.72
N ASN A 36 -12.84 1.39 -1.74
CA ASN A 36 -12.36 1.17 -3.11
C ASN A 36 -11.39 2.25 -3.64
N PRO A 37 -11.79 3.53 -3.72
CA PRO A 37 -10.91 4.55 -4.30
C PRO A 37 -9.72 4.86 -3.39
N PHE A 38 -9.93 4.91 -2.08
CA PHE A 38 -8.88 5.32 -1.13
C PHE A 38 -7.80 4.25 -0.94
N ILE A 39 -8.17 2.96 -0.86
CA ILE A 39 -7.20 1.86 -0.79
C ILE A 39 -6.30 1.86 -2.02
N SER A 40 -6.86 2.01 -3.23
CA SER A 40 -6.07 2.01 -4.45
C SER A 40 -5.07 3.17 -4.50
N THR A 41 -5.49 4.39 -4.17
CA THR A 41 -4.60 5.56 -4.15
C THR A 41 -3.49 5.43 -3.11
N PHE A 42 -3.82 4.91 -1.92
CA PHE A 42 -2.83 4.70 -0.86
C PHE A 42 -1.81 3.63 -1.24
N CYS A 43 -2.27 2.51 -1.79
CA CYS A 43 -1.39 1.46 -2.33
C CYS A 43 -0.49 1.97 -3.45
N ASP A 44 -0.99 2.84 -4.35
CA ASP A 44 -0.17 3.44 -5.39
C ASP A 44 0.94 4.33 -4.81
N ALA A 45 0.60 5.22 -3.89
CA ALA A 45 1.57 6.12 -3.26
C ALA A 45 2.63 5.34 -2.46
N THR A 46 2.21 4.39 -1.63
CA THR A 46 3.14 3.54 -0.85
C THR A 46 3.93 2.57 -1.73
N GLY A 47 3.32 2.06 -2.80
CA GLY A 47 3.96 1.17 -3.76
C GLY A 47 5.10 1.86 -4.53
N LEU A 48 4.90 3.12 -4.93
CA LEU A 48 5.96 3.93 -5.54
C LEU A 48 7.11 4.18 -4.57
N ILE A 49 6.83 4.49 -3.30
CA ILE A 49 7.87 4.67 -2.27
C ILE A 49 8.68 3.38 -2.11
N ILE A 50 8.03 2.21 -1.99
CA ILE A 50 8.72 0.92 -1.90
C ILE A 50 9.56 0.66 -3.15
N TYR A 51 9.00 0.92 -4.33
CA TYR A 51 9.69 0.72 -5.60
C TYR A 51 10.97 1.54 -5.67
N PHE A 52 10.89 2.86 -5.43
CA PHE A 52 12.05 3.73 -5.47
C PHE A 52 13.06 3.40 -4.36
N THR A 53 12.60 3.02 -3.18
CA THR A 53 13.50 2.60 -2.09
C THR A 53 14.29 1.34 -2.48
N ILE A 54 13.62 0.33 -3.03
CA ILE A 54 14.29 -0.90 -3.50
C ILE A 54 15.18 -0.60 -4.71
N ALA A 55 14.76 0.30 -5.60
CA ALA A 55 15.59 0.74 -6.73
C ALA A 55 16.87 1.41 -6.23
N THR A 56 16.80 2.36 -5.28
CA THR A 56 17.94 3.01 -4.62
C THR A 56 18.86 1.99 -3.96
N VAL A 57 18.32 1.07 -3.15
CA VAL A 57 19.13 0.08 -2.43
C VAL A 57 19.81 -0.93 -3.37
N VAL A 58 19.12 -1.37 -4.42
CA VAL A 58 19.64 -2.42 -5.32
C VAL A 58 20.51 -1.85 -6.44
N LEU A 59 20.18 -0.66 -6.95
CA LEU A 59 20.94 0.00 -8.02
C LEU A 59 22.00 0.98 -7.49
N GLY A 60 21.99 1.31 -6.19
CA GLY A 60 22.94 2.23 -5.57
C GLY A 60 22.77 3.69 -6.00
N LEU A 61 21.55 4.09 -6.34
CA LEU A 61 21.17 5.46 -6.73
C LEU A 61 21.00 6.38 -5.52
#